data_AF-A0A2E9JAG4-F1
#
_entry.id   AF-A0A2E9JAG4-F1
#
_cell.length_a   1.000
_cell.length_b   1.000
_cell.length_c   1.000
_cell.angle_alpha   90.00
_cell.angle_beta   90.00
_cell.angle_gamma   90.00
#
_symmetry.space_group_name_H-M   'P 1'
#
loop_
_entity.id
_entity.type
_entity.pdbx_description
1 polymer ?
#
loop_
_entity_poly.entity_id
_entity_poly.type
_entity_poly.pdbx_seq_one_letter_code
_entity_poly.pdbx_strand_id
1 'polypeptide(L)'
;MREEESAENPAPSGITEPPRITEPNPQLPWGVRHVIYGWLLGQVAVVLVVIAINAVDSGIDLDDPSLEITAILQAALWVGTLGIPVWLYLIKGVSWKDFGWEFQKNDILPGLLIGLGTQIAAGLFYLPLYVIFDDIDVSEPARELVDKATGLGVFLLFLVVVVGAPVVEEIFYRGLTLKAFEKKMGGRLALVVSSLLFAVAHLQLIQFPALFLFGLVAAYLA
;
A
#
# COMPACT_ATOMS: atom_id res chain seq x y z
N MET A 1 -57.31 41.12 3.94
CA MET A 1 -56.00 40.85 4.53
C MET A 1 -55.61 39.46 4.06
N ARG A 2 -54.65 39.36 3.15
CA ARG A 2 -54.09 38.07 2.69
C ARG A 2 -52.83 37.85 3.54
N GLU A 3 -52.79 36.74 4.25
CA GLU A 3 -51.60 36.31 4.99
C GLU A 3 -50.59 35.75 3.98
N GLU A 4 -49.39 36.32 3.95
CA GLU A 4 -48.27 35.81 3.16
C GLU A 4 -47.64 34.64 3.92
N GLU A 5 -47.75 33.45 3.34
CA GLU A 5 -47.07 32.23 3.78
C GLU A 5 -45.57 32.36 3.45
N SER A 6 -44.76 32.54 4.49
CA SER A 6 -43.29 32.55 4.40
C SER A 6 -42.79 31.17 3.99
N ALA A 7 -42.51 30.98 2.71
CA ALA A 7 -41.83 29.80 2.18
C ALA A 7 -40.39 29.72 2.72
N GLU A 8 -40.17 28.86 3.71
CA GLU A 8 -38.85 28.51 4.20
C GLU A 8 -38.15 27.61 3.16
N ASN A 9 -37.11 28.14 2.52
CA ASN A 9 -36.37 27.46 1.47
C ASN A 9 -35.47 26.38 2.10
N PRO A 10 -35.53 25.09 1.70
CA PRO A 10 -34.65 24.08 2.27
C PRO A 10 -33.19 24.36 1.88
N ALA A 11 -32.30 24.29 2.86
CA ALA A 11 -30.86 24.45 2.65
C ALA A 11 -30.33 23.44 1.61
N PRO A 12 -29.42 23.83 0.71
CA PRO A 12 -28.89 22.93 -0.31
C PRO A 12 -28.11 21.79 0.34
N SER A 13 -28.66 20.57 0.23
CA SER A 13 -28.00 19.32 0.60
C SER A 13 -26.92 19.00 -0.44
N GLY A 14 -25.72 19.51 -0.24
CA GLY A 14 -24.64 19.31 -1.21
C GLY A 14 -23.24 19.64 -0.75
N ILE A 15 -23.00 19.81 0.55
CA ILE A 15 -21.63 19.83 1.07
C ILE A 15 -21.36 18.42 1.57
N THR A 16 -20.69 17.63 0.72
CA THR A 16 -20.13 16.33 1.07
C THR A 16 -19.39 16.47 2.39
N GLU A 17 -19.86 15.78 3.43
CA GLU A 17 -19.10 15.63 4.65
C GLU A 17 -17.67 15.17 4.28
N PRO A 18 -16.62 15.69 4.94
CA PRO A 18 -15.29 15.14 4.76
C PRO A 18 -15.33 13.63 5.04
N PRO A 19 -14.45 12.81 4.42
CA PRO A 19 -14.42 11.38 4.66
C PRO A 19 -14.35 11.16 6.17
N ARG A 20 -15.40 10.58 6.74
CA ARG A 20 -15.39 10.23 8.16
C ARG A 20 -14.31 9.18 8.28
N ILE A 21 -13.26 9.49 9.05
CA ILE A 21 -12.44 8.47 9.69
C ILE A 21 -13.44 7.46 10.26
N THR A 22 -13.54 6.29 9.62
CA THR A 22 -14.66 5.39 9.89
C THR A 22 -14.62 5.00 11.37
N GLU A 23 -15.79 5.05 12.02
CA GLU A 23 -15.90 4.56 13.40
C GLU A 23 -15.38 3.11 13.43
N PRO A 24 -14.46 2.76 14.35
CA PRO A 24 -13.88 1.43 14.40
C PRO A 24 -14.98 0.37 14.40
N ASN A 25 -14.93 -0.59 13.45
CA ASN A 25 -15.88 -1.72 13.48
C ASN A 25 -15.36 -2.80 14.45
N PRO A 26 -15.93 -2.94 15.66
CA PRO A 26 -15.42 -3.88 16.65
C PRO A 26 -15.65 -5.34 16.24
N GLN A 27 -16.48 -5.60 15.22
CA GLN A 27 -16.93 -6.94 14.83
C GLN A 27 -16.01 -7.64 13.81
N LEU A 28 -14.96 -6.98 13.31
CA LEU A 28 -14.03 -7.61 12.36
C LEU A 28 -13.37 -8.86 12.97
N PRO A 29 -13.33 -10.01 12.27
CA PRO A 29 -12.79 -11.27 12.80
C PRO A 29 -11.25 -11.29 12.88
N TRP A 30 -10.56 -10.25 12.40
CA TRP A 30 -9.11 -10.11 12.49
C TRP A 30 -8.66 -8.97 13.41
N GLY A 31 -7.35 -8.75 13.45
CA GLY A 31 -6.69 -7.77 14.31
C GLY A 31 -5.17 -7.89 14.15
N VAL A 32 -4.41 -7.16 14.99
CA VAL A 32 -2.95 -7.00 14.86
C VAL A 32 -2.18 -8.33 14.75
N ARG A 33 -2.63 -9.39 15.41
CA ARG A 33 -2.00 -10.72 15.30
C ARG A 33 -1.96 -11.24 13.85
N HIS A 34 -2.98 -10.97 13.04
CA HIS A 34 -3.04 -11.42 11.65
C HIS A 34 -2.10 -10.62 10.75
N VAL A 35 -1.90 -9.33 11.06
CA VAL A 35 -0.87 -8.50 10.43
C VAL A 35 0.51 -9.09 10.69
N ILE A 36 0.80 -9.42 11.96
CA ILE A 36 2.06 -10.05 12.37
C ILE A 36 2.25 -11.40 11.66
N TYR A 37 1.22 -12.25 11.62
CA TYR A 37 1.31 -13.55 10.93
C TYR A 37 1.54 -13.39 9.43
N GLY A 38 0.86 -12.45 8.77
CA GLY A 38 1.05 -12.22 7.34
C GLY A 38 2.45 -11.73 7.03
N TRP A 39 2.95 -10.79 7.83
CA TRP A 39 4.33 -10.30 7.67
C TRP A 39 5.36 -11.40 7.93
N LEU A 40 5.27 -12.12 9.06
CA LEU A 40 6.22 -13.18 9.41
C LEU A 40 6.18 -14.34 8.41
N LEU A 41 5.00 -14.77 7.98
CA LEU A 41 4.86 -15.85 7.00
C LEU A 41 5.49 -15.45 5.66
N GLY A 42 5.32 -14.20 5.23
CA GLY A 42 5.94 -13.67 4.02
C GLY A 42 7.46 -13.68 4.13
N GLN A 43 8.01 -13.19 5.25
CA GLN A 43 9.46 -13.17 5.46
C GLN A 43 10.06 -14.58 5.51
N VAL A 44 9.40 -15.51 6.22
CA VAL A 44 9.83 -16.91 6.27
C VAL A 44 9.78 -17.53 4.88
N ALA A 45 8.74 -17.27 4.07
CA ALA A 45 8.64 -17.77 2.71
C ALA A 45 9.78 -17.25 1.82
N VAL A 46 10.12 -15.95 1.91
CA VAL A 46 11.26 -15.35 1.19
C VAL A 46 12.57 -16.04 1.59
N VAL A 47 12.84 -16.20 2.89
CA VAL A 47 14.06 -16.87 3.38
C VAL A 47 14.16 -18.32 2.88
N LEU A 48 13.05 -19.07 2.90
CA LEU A 48 13.03 -20.44 2.39
C LEU A 48 13.32 -20.51 0.90
N VAL A 49 12.80 -19.55 0.12
CA VAL A 49 13.07 -19.47 -1.32
C VAL A 49 14.52 -19.08 -1.59
N VAL A 50 15.09 -18.14 -0.83
CA VAL A 50 16.53 -17.79 -0.91
C VAL A 50 17.41 -19.01 -0.62
N ILE A 51 17.10 -19.78 0.42
CA ILE A 51 17.83 -21.02 0.76
C ILE A 51 17.71 -22.04 -0.37
N ALA A 52 16.50 -22.21 -0.94
CA ALA A 52 16.27 -23.14 -2.03
C ALA A 52 17.04 -22.75 -3.30
N ILE A 53 17.07 -21.46 -3.66
CA ILE A 53 17.84 -20.96 -4.80
C ILE A 53 19.33 -21.25 -4.61
N ASN A 54 19.90 -20.88 -3.46
CA ASN A 54 21.32 -21.15 -3.15
C ASN A 54 21.67 -22.65 -3.15
N ALA A 55 20.74 -23.50 -2.71
CA ALA A 55 20.95 -24.94 -2.70
C ALA A 55 20.93 -25.57 -4.11
N VAL A 56 20.21 -24.95 -5.05
CA VAL A 56 20.15 -25.38 -6.46
C VAL A 56 21.33 -24.83 -7.25
N ASP A 57 21.64 -23.55 -7.08
CA ASP A 57 22.76 -22.88 -7.74
C ASP A 57 23.31 -21.77 -6.84
N SER A 58 24.45 -22.04 -6.20
CA SER A 58 25.16 -21.09 -5.34
C SER A 58 25.92 -20.02 -6.11
N GLY A 59 25.93 -20.07 -7.45
CA GLY A 59 26.53 -19.04 -8.31
C GLY A 59 25.60 -17.87 -8.62
N ILE A 60 24.33 -17.96 -8.23
CA ILE A 60 23.36 -16.87 -8.38
C ILE A 60 23.67 -15.75 -7.39
N ASP A 61 23.90 -14.55 -7.90
CA ASP A 61 24.02 -13.34 -7.09
C ASP A 61 22.64 -12.93 -6.56
N LEU A 62 22.49 -12.96 -5.23
CA LEU A 62 21.26 -12.56 -4.53
C LEU A 62 21.36 -11.18 -3.88
N ASP A 63 22.55 -10.59 -3.88
CA ASP A 63 22.74 -9.20 -3.47
C ASP A 63 22.31 -8.27 -4.62
N ASP A 64 22.49 -8.70 -5.88
CA ASP A 64 21.96 -8.05 -7.08
C ASP A 64 21.12 -9.02 -7.95
N PRO A 65 19.90 -9.39 -7.52
CA PRO A 65 19.11 -10.42 -8.19
C PRO A 65 18.62 -9.99 -9.57
N SER A 66 18.49 -10.96 -10.49
CA SER A 66 17.80 -10.74 -11.77
C SER A 66 16.33 -10.36 -11.56
N LEU A 67 15.68 -9.85 -12.61
CA LEU A 67 14.27 -9.48 -12.53
C LEU A 67 13.36 -10.69 -12.24
N GLU A 68 13.70 -11.87 -12.79
CA GLU A 68 12.96 -13.11 -12.54
C GLU A 68 13.10 -13.57 -11.09
N ILE A 69 14.32 -13.52 -10.54
CA ILE A 69 14.57 -13.84 -9.12
C ILE A 69 13.82 -12.86 -8.24
N THR A 70 13.87 -11.57 -8.56
CA THR A 70 13.13 -10.52 -7.84
C THR A 70 11.63 -10.81 -7.84
N ALA A 71 11.05 -11.17 -9.00
CA ALA A 71 9.65 -11.55 -9.11
C ALA A 71 9.30 -12.80 -8.28
N ILE A 72 10.19 -13.80 -8.24
CA ILE A 72 10.02 -15.00 -7.41
C ILE A 72 10.04 -14.65 -5.92
N LEU A 73 10.99 -13.82 -5.47
CA LEU A 73 11.07 -13.36 -4.08
C LEU A 73 9.84 -12.52 -3.69
N GLN A 74 9.37 -11.67 -4.61
CA GLN A 74 8.15 -10.88 -4.41
C GLN A 74 6.90 -11.78 -4.27
N ALA A 75 6.78 -12.82 -5.10
CA ALA A 75 5.71 -13.80 -5.00
C ALA A 75 5.78 -14.60 -3.68
N ALA A 76 7.00 -14.93 -3.22
CA ALA A 76 7.20 -15.57 -1.92
C ALA A 76 6.72 -14.69 -0.76
N LEU A 77 7.03 -13.39 -0.80
CA LEU A 77 6.53 -12.43 0.21
C LEU A 77 4.99 -12.39 0.25
N TRP A 78 4.34 -12.45 -0.92
CA TRP A 78 2.88 -12.44 -1.05
C TRP A 78 2.19 -13.67 -0.45
N VAL A 79 2.89 -14.79 -0.25
CA VAL A 79 2.36 -15.95 0.46
C VAL A 79 1.84 -15.56 1.84
N GLY A 80 2.53 -14.64 2.53
CA GLY A 80 2.08 -14.11 3.81
C GLY A 80 1.12 -12.94 3.68
N THR A 81 1.52 -11.91 2.93
CA THR A 81 0.78 -10.63 2.89
C THR A 81 -0.55 -10.72 2.15
N LEU A 82 -0.67 -11.57 1.13
CA LEU A 82 -1.96 -11.86 0.47
C LEU A 82 -2.61 -13.14 1.04
N GLY A 83 -1.82 -14.14 1.45
CA GLY A 83 -2.36 -15.40 1.94
C GLY A 83 -3.22 -15.27 3.19
N ILE A 84 -2.88 -14.38 4.13
CA ILE A 84 -3.71 -14.13 5.31
C ILE A 84 -5.07 -13.50 4.95
N PRO A 85 -5.15 -12.41 4.17
CA PRO A 85 -6.42 -11.88 3.65
C PRO A 85 -7.25 -12.94 2.90
N VAL A 86 -6.62 -13.73 2.02
CA VAL A 86 -7.32 -14.80 1.28
C VAL A 86 -7.85 -15.88 2.24
N TRP A 87 -7.07 -16.29 3.25
CA TRP A 87 -7.53 -17.23 4.27
C TRP A 87 -8.72 -16.69 5.07
N LEU A 88 -8.71 -15.41 5.44
CA LEU A 88 -9.84 -14.75 6.10
C LEU A 88 -11.08 -14.74 5.19
N TYR A 89 -10.91 -14.46 3.90
CA TYR A 89 -11.99 -14.51 2.92
C TYR A 89 -12.61 -15.91 2.82
N LEU A 90 -11.78 -16.94 2.63
CA LEU A 90 -12.24 -18.31 2.39
C LEU A 90 -12.80 -18.99 3.65
N ILE A 91 -12.20 -18.75 4.82
CA ILE A 91 -12.48 -19.53 6.04
C ILE A 91 -13.32 -18.75 7.06
N LYS A 92 -13.19 -17.42 7.10
CA LYS A 92 -13.90 -16.57 8.07
C LYS A 92 -15.08 -15.82 7.47
N GLY A 93 -15.37 -16.01 6.18
CA GLY A 93 -16.48 -15.36 5.48
C GLY A 93 -16.34 -13.84 5.38
N VAL A 94 -15.12 -13.33 5.51
CA VAL A 94 -14.82 -11.91 5.30
C VAL A 94 -15.00 -11.60 3.81
N SER A 95 -15.66 -10.51 3.47
CA SER A 95 -15.80 -10.09 2.07
C SER A 95 -14.67 -9.15 1.66
N TRP A 96 -14.42 -9.03 0.36
CA TRP A 96 -13.45 -8.04 -0.16
C TRP A 96 -13.83 -6.60 0.22
N LYS A 97 -15.12 -6.32 0.42
CA LYS A 97 -15.61 -5.02 0.89
C LYS A 97 -15.17 -4.72 2.33
N ASP A 98 -15.06 -5.75 3.17
CA ASP A 98 -14.56 -5.58 4.54
C ASP A 98 -13.08 -5.19 4.57
N PHE A 99 -12.33 -5.54 3.52
CA PHE A 99 -10.97 -5.05 3.28
C PHE A 99 -10.93 -3.66 2.61
N GLY A 100 -12.08 -2.99 2.42
CA GLY A 100 -12.14 -1.69 1.74
C GLY A 100 -12.06 -1.78 0.22
N TRP A 101 -12.15 -2.97 -0.37
CA TRP A 101 -12.07 -3.15 -1.82
C TRP A 101 -13.42 -2.83 -2.48
N GLU A 102 -13.70 -1.54 -2.67
CA GLU A 102 -14.94 -1.03 -3.28
C GLU A 102 -14.69 -0.16 -4.52
N PHE A 103 -13.74 -0.57 -5.36
CA PHE A 103 -13.34 0.17 -6.57
C PHE A 103 -14.51 0.50 -7.50
N GLN A 104 -14.62 1.78 -7.88
CA GLN A 104 -15.52 2.28 -8.90
C GLN A 104 -14.73 2.85 -10.08
N LYS A 105 -15.26 2.74 -11.30
CA LYS A 105 -14.60 3.29 -12.51
C LYS A 105 -14.36 4.80 -12.41
N ASN A 106 -15.18 5.51 -11.65
CA ASN A 106 -15.06 6.95 -11.45
C ASN A 106 -13.88 7.32 -10.54
N ASP A 107 -13.29 6.35 -9.82
CA ASP A 107 -12.12 6.56 -8.96
C ASP A 107 -10.82 6.61 -9.76
N ILE A 108 -10.82 6.13 -11.01
CA ILE A 108 -9.61 6.04 -11.84
C ILE A 108 -8.96 7.41 -12.03
N LEU A 109 -9.71 8.41 -12.50
CA LEU A 109 -9.15 9.72 -12.79
C LEU A 109 -8.71 10.46 -11.51
N PRO A 110 -9.54 10.59 -10.46
CA PRO A 110 -9.10 11.17 -9.19
C PRO A 110 -7.91 10.43 -8.60
N GLY A 111 -7.91 9.09 -8.61
CA GLY A 111 -6.80 8.28 -8.12
C GLY A 111 -5.50 8.54 -8.88
N LEU A 112 -5.54 8.61 -10.21
CA LEU A 112 -4.37 8.96 -11.03
C LEU A 112 -3.87 10.37 -10.74
N LEU A 113 -4.76 11.35 -10.61
CA LEU A 113 -4.38 12.74 -10.30
C LEU A 113 -3.79 12.87 -8.89
N ILE A 114 -4.35 12.18 -7.90
CA ILE A 114 -3.82 12.16 -6.54
C ILE A 114 -2.48 11.43 -6.52
N GLY A 115 -2.33 10.32 -7.22
CA GLY A 115 -1.07 9.60 -7.36
C GLY A 115 0.03 10.47 -7.98
N LEU A 116 -0.26 11.13 -9.11
CA LEU A 116 0.66 12.06 -9.75
C LEU A 116 0.99 13.24 -8.84
N GLY A 117 -0.01 13.82 -8.18
CA GLY A 117 0.18 14.90 -7.21
C GLY A 117 1.07 14.48 -6.04
N THR A 118 0.91 13.25 -5.55
CA THR A 118 1.72 12.67 -4.47
C THR A 118 3.17 12.49 -4.92
N GLN A 119 3.40 12.03 -6.16
CA GLN A 119 4.75 11.91 -6.74
C GLN A 119 5.43 13.27 -6.89
N ILE A 120 4.72 14.29 -7.37
CA ILE A 120 5.24 15.66 -7.46
C ILE A 120 5.55 16.20 -6.06
N ALA A 121 4.64 16.04 -5.10
CA ALA A 121 4.84 16.50 -3.73
C ALA A 121 6.06 15.82 -3.07
N ALA A 122 6.22 14.51 -3.28
CA ALA A 122 7.40 13.77 -2.83
C ALA A 122 8.68 14.28 -3.49
N GLY A 123 8.68 14.50 -4.81
CA GLY A 123 9.84 15.06 -5.53
C GLY A 123 10.24 16.45 -5.04
N LEU A 124 9.25 17.33 -4.81
CA LEU A 124 9.48 18.67 -4.26
C LEU A 124 10.07 18.61 -2.84
N PHE A 125 9.66 17.62 -2.04
CA PHE A 125 10.21 17.42 -0.69
C PHE A 125 11.72 17.12 -0.71
N TYR A 126 12.24 16.45 -1.73
CA TYR A 126 13.68 16.17 -1.84
C TYR A 126 14.51 17.32 -2.41
N LEU A 127 13.92 18.37 -3.01
CA LEU A 127 14.69 19.48 -3.59
C LEU A 127 15.69 20.11 -2.61
N PRO A 128 15.33 20.43 -1.35
CA PRO A 128 16.29 20.94 -0.40
C PRO A 128 17.37 19.91 -0.04
N LEU A 129 17.02 18.61 -0.01
CA LEU A 129 17.97 17.55 0.32
C LEU A 129 19.02 17.38 -0.78
N TYR A 130 18.64 17.47 -2.06
CA TYR A 130 19.59 17.45 -3.18
C TYR A 130 20.56 18.65 -3.19
N VAL A 131 20.22 19.75 -2.53
CA VAL A 131 21.10 20.93 -2.41
C VAL A 131 22.08 20.76 -1.23
N ILE A 132 21.71 19.97 -0.22
CA ILE A 132 22.49 19.77 1.00
C ILE A 132 23.39 18.53 0.88
N PHE A 133 22.91 17.51 0.20
CA PHE A 133 23.55 16.21 0.03
C PHE A 133 23.73 15.92 -1.46
N ASP A 134 24.98 15.96 -1.92
CA ASP A 134 25.34 15.84 -3.33
C ASP A 134 25.17 14.41 -3.89
N ASP A 135 25.00 13.41 -3.02
CA ASP A 135 25.06 11.98 -3.33
C ASP A 135 23.73 11.23 -3.12
N ILE A 136 22.63 11.95 -2.85
CA ILE A 136 21.31 11.31 -2.73
C ILE A 136 20.78 10.97 -4.12
N ASP A 137 20.45 9.69 -4.35
CA ASP A 137 19.66 9.25 -5.49
C ASP A 137 18.37 8.54 -5.04
N VAL A 138 17.27 9.29 -5.04
CA VAL A 138 15.95 8.74 -4.66
C VAL A 138 15.43 7.75 -5.72
N SER A 139 15.86 7.89 -6.98
CA SER A 139 15.33 7.13 -8.11
C SER A 139 16.10 5.83 -8.38
N GLU A 140 17.26 5.63 -7.74
CA GLU A 140 18.16 4.50 -7.97
C GLU A 140 17.45 3.13 -7.97
N PRO A 141 16.66 2.75 -6.94
CA PRO A 141 16.02 1.43 -6.94
C PRO A 141 15.04 1.21 -8.09
N ALA A 142 14.34 2.28 -8.50
CA ALA A 142 13.42 2.22 -9.63
C ALA A 142 14.17 2.10 -10.96
N ARG A 143 15.30 2.80 -11.10
CA ARG A 143 16.15 2.74 -12.29
C ARG A 143 16.79 1.37 -12.45
N GLU A 144 17.29 0.76 -11.37
CA GLU A 144 17.86 -0.60 -11.41
C GLU A 144 16.85 -1.64 -11.90
N LEU A 145 15.59 -1.56 -11.44
CA LEU A 145 14.52 -2.45 -11.90
C LEU A 145 14.19 -2.25 -13.39
N VAL A 146 14.17 -1.00 -13.85
CA VAL A 146 13.91 -0.65 -15.25
C VAL A 146 15.07 -1.08 -16.15
N ASP A 147 16.31 -0.88 -15.73
CA ASP A 147 17.51 -1.24 -16.49
C ASP A 147 17.62 -2.76 -16.70
N LYS A 148 17.12 -3.56 -15.75
CA LYS A 148 17.01 -5.03 -15.86
C LYS A 148 15.87 -5.49 -16.78
N ALA A 149 14.88 -4.64 -17.06
CA ALA A 149 13.68 -5.01 -17.80
C ALA A 149 13.86 -4.85 -19.32
N THR A 150 14.20 -5.94 -20.01
CA THR A 150 14.28 -5.98 -21.48
C THR A 150 13.35 -7.05 -22.08
N GLY A 151 12.83 -6.81 -23.28
CA GLY A 151 11.94 -7.77 -23.96
C GLY A 151 10.72 -8.17 -23.11
N LEU A 152 10.55 -9.46 -22.84
CA LEU A 152 9.49 -9.97 -21.96
C LEU A 152 9.65 -9.53 -20.50
N GLY A 153 10.85 -9.14 -20.07
CA GLY A 153 11.10 -8.58 -18.74
C GLY A 153 10.31 -7.31 -18.47
N VAL A 154 10.04 -6.49 -19.49
CA VAL A 154 9.19 -5.28 -19.34
C VAL A 154 7.76 -5.67 -18.92
N PHE A 155 7.22 -6.73 -19.51
CA PHE A 155 5.89 -7.23 -19.16
C PHE A 155 5.88 -7.82 -17.74
N LEU A 156 6.93 -8.56 -17.35
CA LEU A 156 7.06 -9.08 -15.99
C LEU A 156 7.16 -7.94 -14.96
N LEU A 157 8.00 -6.92 -15.21
CA LEU A 157 8.13 -5.75 -14.36
C LEU A 157 6.78 -5.05 -14.18
N PHE A 158 6.04 -4.83 -15.28
CA PHE A 158 4.71 -4.23 -15.22
C PHE A 158 3.75 -5.05 -14.35
N LEU A 159 3.67 -6.37 -14.56
CA LEU A 159 2.78 -7.22 -13.78
C LEU A 159 3.12 -7.22 -12.28
N VAL A 160 4.41 -7.27 -11.94
CA VAL A 160 4.83 -7.38 -10.54
C VAL A 160 4.76 -6.03 -9.83
N VAL A 161 5.33 -4.98 -10.40
CA VAL A 161 5.53 -3.68 -9.72
C VAL A 161 4.38 -2.72 -9.95
N VAL A 162 3.78 -2.69 -11.15
CA VAL A 162 2.71 -1.72 -11.46
C VAL A 162 1.33 -2.26 -11.07
N VAL A 163 1.15 -3.58 -11.10
CA VAL A 163 -0.14 -4.21 -10.79
C VAL A 163 -0.10 -4.97 -9.48
N GLY A 164 0.74 -6.00 -9.38
CA GLY A 164 0.73 -6.95 -8.28
C GLY A 164 1.04 -6.32 -6.92
N ALA A 165 2.15 -5.58 -6.82
CA ALA A 165 2.57 -4.94 -5.58
C ALA A 165 1.51 -3.95 -5.07
N PRO A 166 1.00 -2.97 -5.85
CA PRO A 166 -0.06 -2.07 -5.40
C PRO A 166 -1.33 -2.79 -4.94
N VAL A 167 -1.75 -3.84 -5.66
CA VAL A 167 -2.95 -4.62 -5.27
C VAL A 167 -2.74 -5.31 -3.93
N VAL A 168 -1.61 -6.00 -3.74
CA VAL A 168 -1.32 -6.73 -2.49
C VAL A 168 -1.09 -5.75 -1.34
N GLU A 169 -0.41 -4.64 -1.58
CA GLU A 169 -0.18 -3.59 -0.60
C GLU A 169 -1.48 -2.95 -0.13
N GLU A 170 -2.41 -2.67 -1.05
CA GLU A 170 -3.71 -2.09 -0.67
C GLU A 170 -4.51 -3.06 0.21
N ILE A 171 -4.57 -4.34 -0.18
CA ILE A 171 -5.26 -5.36 0.61
C ILE A 171 -4.60 -5.53 2.00
N PHE A 172 -3.27 -5.57 2.06
CA PHE A 172 -2.56 -5.85 3.31
C PHE A 172 -2.45 -4.62 4.23
N TYR A 173 -2.11 -3.45 3.70
CA TYR A 173 -1.88 -2.25 4.52
C TYR A 173 -3.18 -1.47 4.78
N ARG A 174 -4.04 -1.26 3.78
CA ARG A 174 -5.35 -0.60 4.01
C ARG A 174 -6.37 -1.60 4.55
N GLY A 175 -6.57 -2.69 3.84
CA GLY A 175 -7.63 -3.63 4.19
C GLY A 175 -7.39 -4.34 5.51
N LEU A 176 -6.21 -4.93 5.70
CA LEU A 176 -5.92 -5.71 6.90
C LEU A 176 -5.35 -4.85 8.04
N THR A 177 -4.27 -4.11 7.77
CA THR A 177 -3.43 -3.46 8.80
C THR A 177 -4.08 -2.22 9.39
N LEU A 178 -4.50 -1.26 8.56
CA LEU A 178 -5.15 -0.03 9.02
C LEU A 178 -6.39 -0.37 9.86
N LYS A 179 -7.30 -1.21 9.34
CA LYS A 179 -8.52 -1.63 10.05
C LYS A 179 -8.22 -2.38 11.36
N ALA A 180 -7.15 -3.18 11.39
CA ALA A 180 -6.70 -3.84 12.61
C ALA A 180 -6.21 -2.85 13.68
N PHE A 181 -5.57 -1.74 13.27
CA PHE A 181 -5.16 -0.68 14.18
C PHE A 181 -6.34 0.21 14.59
N GLU A 182 -7.26 0.58 13.69
CA GLU A 182 -8.46 1.34 14.02
C GLU A 182 -9.29 0.67 15.13
N LYS A 183 -9.35 -0.66 15.15
CA LYS A 183 -10.00 -1.43 16.23
C LYS A 183 -9.35 -1.25 17.60
N LYS A 184 -8.06 -0.92 17.64
CA LYS A 184 -7.24 -0.85 18.86
C LYS A 184 -6.89 0.58 19.28
N MET A 185 -6.89 1.52 18.33
CA MET A 185 -6.52 2.91 18.52
C MET A 185 -7.37 3.82 17.63
N GLY A 186 -7.52 5.10 17.98
CA GLY A 186 -8.31 6.04 17.17
C GLY A 186 -7.79 6.17 15.73
N GLY A 187 -8.67 6.40 14.76
CA GLY A 187 -8.33 6.30 13.34
C GLY A 187 -7.21 7.23 12.86
N ARG A 188 -7.05 8.42 13.45
CA ARG A 188 -5.90 9.29 13.15
C ARG A 188 -4.56 8.62 13.50
N LEU A 189 -4.48 7.97 14.67
CA LEU A 189 -3.28 7.27 15.07
C LEU A 189 -3.08 6.00 14.25
N ALA A 190 -4.16 5.27 13.94
CA ALA A 190 -4.11 4.09 13.08
C ALA A 190 -3.56 4.42 11.69
N LEU A 191 -3.99 5.54 11.10
CA LEU A 191 -3.51 6.07 9.82
C LEU A 191 -2.00 6.34 9.85
N VAL A 192 -1.51 7.03 10.88
CA VAL A 192 -0.07 7.33 11.00
C VAL A 192 0.73 6.06 11.21
N VAL A 193 0.29 5.16 12.10
CA VAL A 193 1.01 3.93 12.44
C VAL A 193 1.03 2.94 11.28
N SER A 194 -0.07 2.80 10.53
CA SER A 194 -0.11 1.93 9.34
C SER A 194 0.79 2.47 8.22
N SER A 195 0.79 3.80 8.00
CA SER A 195 1.65 4.46 7.02
C SER A 195 3.13 4.35 7.38
N LEU A 196 3.45 4.45 8.67
CA LEU A 196 4.81 4.24 9.17
C LEU A 196 5.25 2.79 8.97
N LEU A 197 4.39 1.82 9.29
CA LEU A 197 4.70 0.40 9.07
C LEU A 197 4.94 0.08 7.59
N PHE A 198 4.12 0.66 6.70
CA PHE A 198 4.32 0.58 5.25
C PHE A 198 5.70 1.09 4.84
N ALA A 199 6.07 2.31 5.24
CA ALA A 199 7.37 2.90 4.88
C ALA A 199 8.56 2.11 5.44
N VAL A 200 8.48 1.66 6.70
CA VAL A 200 9.53 0.83 7.32
C VAL A 200 9.70 -0.50 6.61
N ALA A 201 8.61 -1.12 6.17
CA ALA A 201 8.65 -2.43 5.51
C ALA A 201 9.45 -2.45 4.20
N HIS A 202 9.66 -1.29 3.57
CA HIS A 202 10.47 -1.16 2.35
C HIS A 202 11.97 -1.11 2.63
N LEU A 203 12.39 -0.83 3.87
CA LEU A 203 13.81 -0.77 4.27
C LEU A 203 14.67 0.21 3.44
N GLN A 204 14.02 1.23 2.87
CA GLN A 204 14.62 2.22 1.99
C GLN A 204 14.75 3.56 2.72
N LEU A 205 15.90 3.79 3.37
CA LEU A 205 16.08 4.97 4.23
C LEU A 205 15.97 6.28 3.45
N ILE A 206 16.51 6.33 2.23
CA ILE A 206 16.45 7.51 1.36
C ILE A 206 15.00 7.77 0.94
N GLN A 207 14.27 6.74 0.50
CA GLN A 207 12.89 6.87 0.00
C GLN A 207 11.86 6.97 1.14
N PHE A 208 12.25 6.72 2.39
CA PHE A 208 11.35 6.62 3.54
C PHE A 208 10.37 7.81 3.66
N PRO A 209 10.79 9.09 3.54
CA PRO A 209 9.84 10.21 3.59
C PRO A 209 8.76 10.17 2.49
N ALA A 210 9.13 9.76 1.28
CA ALA A 210 8.18 9.60 0.17
C ALA A 210 7.21 8.44 0.40
N LEU A 211 7.74 7.30 0.84
CA LEU A 211 6.94 6.11 1.15
C LEU A 211 5.98 6.38 2.30
N PHE A 212 6.42 7.13 3.32
CA PHE A 212 5.57 7.54 4.42
C PHE A 212 4.48 8.51 3.96
N LEU A 213 4.82 9.52 3.13
CA LEU A 213 3.85 10.44 2.54
C LEU A 213 2.81 9.71 1.70
N PHE A 214 3.24 8.81 0.81
CA PHE A 214 2.34 7.97 0.02
C PHE A 214 1.46 7.10 0.91
N GLY A 215 2.05 6.52 1.96
CA GLY A 215 1.32 5.85 3.04
C GLY A 215 0.22 6.75 3.60
N LEU A 216 0.52 7.96 4.05
CA LEU A 216 -0.50 8.84 4.63
C LEU A 216 -1.65 9.12 3.65
N VAL A 217 -1.32 9.42 2.39
CA VAL A 217 -2.33 9.68 1.34
C VAL A 217 -3.21 8.46 1.12
N ALA A 218 -2.61 7.29 0.89
CA ALA A 218 -3.37 6.09 0.62
C ALA A 218 -4.23 5.64 1.83
N ALA A 219 -3.81 5.88 3.08
CA ALA A 219 -4.63 5.52 4.26
C ALA A 219 -5.75 6.52 4.48
N TYR A 220 -5.55 7.76 4.07
CA TYR A 220 -6.60 8.77 4.11
C TYR A 220 -7.72 8.50 3.10
N LEU A 221 -7.41 7.87 1.97
CA LEU A 221 -8.37 7.53 0.92
C LEU A 221 -9.16 6.24 1.18
N ALA A 222 -8.83 5.50 2.24
CA ALA A 222 -9.26 4.12 2.51
C ALA A 222 -10.48 3.98 3.43
#